data_AF-A0A918RQ90-F1
#
_entry.id   AF-A0A918RQ90-F1
#
_cell.length_a   1.000
_cell.length_b   1.000
_cell.length_c   1.000
_cell.angle_alpha   90.00
_cell.angle_beta   90.00
_cell.angle_gamma   90.00
#
_symmetry.space_group_name_H-M   'P 1'
#
loop_
_entity.id
_entity.type
_entity.pdbx_description
1 polymer ?
#
loop_
_entity_poly.entity_id
_entity_poly.type
_entity_poly.pdbx_seq_one_letter_code
_entity_poly.pdbx_strand_id
1 'polypeptide(L)'
;MAQQSKTEQRLADDGQPSAGHSSPQPDHTLLHGLTAAFASALGYVRANIDLAMLEARLAAHSVILMLIAGLLSVLLLFSAWGLLNYALVLWLTSADILSLLQSTLLVAGINLLAALVLLVWLAQLSKPLAFPQTREMLRSHDHKDLN
;
A
#
# COMPACT_ATOMS: atom_id res chain seq x y z
N MET A 1 22.55 76.03 8.22
CA MET A 1 21.42 76.88 7.77
C MET A 1 20.25 75.94 7.49
N ALA A 2 19.15 75.84 8.22
CA ALA A 2 18.55 76.71 9.22
C ALA A 2 17.89 75.86 10.32
N GLN A 3 18.13 76.25 11.58
CA GLN A 3 17.28 75.92 12.72
C GLN A 3 15.93 76.66 12.61
N GLN A 4 15.02 76.36 13.54
CA GLN A 4 13.96 77.24 14.04
C GLN A 4 12.78 77.49 13.09
N SER A 5 11.82 76.59 13.11
CA SER A 5 10.41 77.01 13.10
C SER A 5 9.56 75.86 13.62
N LYS A 6 8.71 76.17 14.60
CA LYS A 6 7.59 75.35 15.08
C LYS A 6 7.88 74.33 16.18
N THR A 7 8.69 74.78 17.14
CA THR A 7 8.69 74.33 18.53
C THR A 7 7.61 75.01 19.40
N GLU A 8 6.61 75.69 18.82
CA GLU A 8 5.57 76.41 19.57
C GLU A 8 4.15 76.14 19.05
N GLN A 9 3.73 74.88 19.10
CA GLN A 9 2.31 74.62 19.32
C GLN A 9 2.18 73.48 20.33
N ARG A 10 2.82 73.74 21.46
CA ARG A 10 2.61 73.08 22.73
C ARG A 10 1.35 73.70 23.37
N LEU A 11 0.63 72.89 24.12
CA LEU A 11 -0.45 73.26 25.06
C LEU A 11 -1.78 73.67 24.43
N ALA A 12 -2.66 72.69 24.22
CA ALA A 12 -3.88 72.56 25.02
C ALA A 12 -4.70 71.40 24.42
N ASP A 13 -4.50 70.20 24.93
CA ASP A 13 -5.62 69.26 25.01
C ASP A 13 -5.36 68.30 26.18
N ASP A 14 -5.80 68.76 27.35
CA ASP A 14 -5.90 67.98 28.57
C ASP A 14 -6.97 66.91 28.39
N GLY A 15 -6.61 65.63 28.54
CA GLY A 15 -7.63 64.58 28.54
C GLY A 15 -7.16 63.15 28.36
N GLN A 16 -6.24 62.64 29.18
CA GLN A 16 -6.42 61.26 29.66
C GLN A 16 -7.42 61.35 30.82
N PRO A 17 -8.41 60.44 30.96
CA PRO A 17 -8.22 59.01 30.74
C PRO A 17 -9.42 58.31 30.07
N SER A 18 -9.13 57.36 29.18
CA SER A 18 -9.87 56.10 29.19
C SER A 18 -9.05 55.06 28.48
N ALA A 19 -8.48 54.16 29.28
CA ALA A 19 -8.24 52.80 28.87
C ALA A 19 -9.59 52.22 28.42
N GLY A 20 -9.97 52.48 27.17
CA GLY A 20 -10.85 51.63 26.41
C GLY A 20 -10.06 50.37 26.10
N HIS A 21 -9.86 49.52 27.11
CA HIS A 21 -9.85 48.08 26.90
C HIS A 21 -11.19 47.77 26.22
N SER A 22 -11.26 47.91 24.90
CA SER A 22 -12.16 47.09 24.10
C SER A 22 -11.65 45.68 24.31
N SER A 23 -12.28 45.04 25.29
CA SER A 23 -12.15 43.64 25.63
C SER A 23 -11.87 42.84 24.36
N PRO A 24 -10.87 41.93 24.36
CA PRO A 24 -10.69 41.02 23.24
C PRO A 24 -12.05 40.35 23.03
N GLN A 25 -12.67 40.55 21.87
CA GLN A 25 -13.90 39.84 21.51
C GLN A 25 -13.40 38.44 21.08
N PRO A 26 -13.32 37.46 22.00
CA PRO A 26 -12.36 36.37 21.88
C PRO A 26 -12.93 35.22 21.05
N ASP A 27 -14.22 35.25 20.72
CA ASP A 27 -14.93 34.00 20.39
C ASP A 27 -15.20 33.88 18.88
N HIS A 28 -15.54 34.98 18.19
CA HIS A 28 -15.89 34.94 16.76
C HIS A 28 -14.67 34.86 15.84
N THR A 29 -13.56 35.47 16.23
CA THR A 29 -12.30 35.49 15.44
C THR A 29 -11.58 34.15 15.48
N LEU A 30 -11.64 33.45 16.62
CA LEU A 30 -11.09 32.10 16.77
C LEU A 30 -11.91 31.07 15.99
N LEU A 31 -13.25 31.18 16.01
CA LEU A 31 -14.12 30.32 15.21
C LEU A 31 -13.93 30.53 13.70
N HIS A 32 -13.71 31.76 13.25
CA HIS A 32 -13.33 32.05 11.87
C HIS A 32 -11.96 31.48 11.48
N GLY A 33 -10.96 31.55 12.38
CA GLY A 33 -9.65 30.94 12.17
C GLY A 33 -9.71 29.41 12.08
N LEU A 34 -10.48 28.76 12.97
CA LEU A 34 -10.70 27.31 12.99
C LEU A 34 -11.42 26.83 11.73
N THR A 35 -12.47 27.53 11.30
CA THR A 35 -13.20 27.20 10.07
C THR A 35 -12.36 27.40 8.82
N ALA A 36 -11.53 28.45 8.75
CA ALA A 36 -10.59 28.66 7.67
C ALA A 36 -9.48 27.59 7.64
N ALA A 37 -8.95 27.20 8.79
CA ALA A 37 -7.96 26.13 8.90
C ALA A 37 -8.56 24.77 8.51
N PHE A 38 -9.79 24.49 8.91
CA PHE A 38 -10.52 23.28 8.55
C PHE A 38 -10.85 23.23 7.05
N ALA A 39 -11.30 24.35 6.47
CA ALA A 39 -11.54 24.45 5.02
C ALA A 39 -10.25 24.26 4.22
N SER A 40 -9.13 24.80 4.70
CA SER A 40 -7.82 24.60 4.09
C SER A 40 -7.37 23.14 4.18
N ALA A 41 -7.51 22.51 5.35
CA ALA A 41 -7.20 21.09 5.55
C ALA A 41 -8.05 20.18 4.65
N LEU A 42 -9.35 20.45 4.53
CA LEU A 42 -10.23 19.77 3.59
C LEU A 42 -9.79 19.95 2.14
N GLY A 43 -9.32 21.15 1.77
CA GLY A 43 -8.76 21.42 0.44
C GLY A 43 -7.54 20.55 0.12
N TYR A 44 -6.61 20.41 1.08
CA TYR A 44 -5.45 19.52 0.94
C TYR A 44 -5.85 18.05 0.84
N VAL A 45 -6.77 17.59 1.69
CA VAL A 45 -7.28 16.21 1.63
C VAL A 45 -7.89 15.91 0.27
N ARG A 46 -8.69 16.84 -0.28
CA ARG A 46 -9.34 16.65 -1.58
C ARG A 46 -8.34 16.57 -2.74
N ALA A 47 -7.34 17.45 -2.75
CA ALA A 47 -6.29 17.41 -3.75
C ALA A 47 -5.49 16.10 -3.72
N ASN A 48 -5.24 15.54 -2.53
CA ASN A 48 -4.57 14.25 -2.38
C ASN A 48 -5.45 13.08 -2.80
N ILE A 49 -6.77 13.14 -2.55
CA ILE A 49 -7.72 12.10 -3.00
C ILE A 49 -7.81 12.07 -4.53
N ASP A 50 -7.86 13.22 -5.19
CA ASP A 50 -7.94 13.27 -6.66
C ASP A 50 -6.67 12.72 -7.32
N LEU A 51 -5.49 13.01 -6.76
CA LEU A 51 -4.22 12.40 -7.18
C LEU A 51 -4.22 10.88 -6.94
N ALA A 52 -4.60 10.45 -5.73
CA ALA A 52 -4.65 9.04 -5.36
C ALA A 52 -5.63 8.25 -6.24
N MET A 53 -6.73 8.87 -6.69
CA MET A 53 -7.69 8.24 -7.59
C MET A 53 -7.13 8.07 -9.01
N LEU A 54 -6.39 9.05 -9.52
CA LEU A 54 -5.68 8.92 -10.80
C LEU A 54 -4.59 7.84 -10.74
N GLU A 55 -3.78 7.85 -9.68
CA GLU A 55 -2.74 6.85 -9.46
C GLU A 55 -3.35 5.45 -9.26
N ALA A 56 -4.44 5.33 -8.50
CA ALA A 56 -5.14 4.06 -8.32
C ALA A 56 -5.71 3.53 -9.64
N ARG A 57 -6.20 4.40 -10.53
CA ARG A 57 -6.71 3.98 -11.85
C ARG A 57 -5.57 3.51 -12.76
N LEU A 58 -4.43 4.19 -12.74
CA LEU A 58 -3.24 3.78 -13.49
C LEU A 58 -2.63 2.48 -12.92
N ALA A 59 -2.54 2.39 -11.61
CA ALA A 59 -2.08 1.19 -10.91
C ALA A 59 -3.02 0.01 -11.18
N ALA A 60 -4.34 0.20 -11.13
CA ALA A 60 -5.32 -0.83 -11.48
C ALA A 60 -5.14 -1.33 -12.92
N HIS A 61 -4.91 -0.42 -13.88
CA HIS A 61 -4.62 -0.81 -15.26
C HIS A 61 -3.33 -1.64 -15.35
N SER A 62 -2.26 -1.23 -14.66
CA SER A 62 -1.00 -1.99 -14.63
C SER A 62 -1.16 -3.37 -13.97
N VAL A 63 -1.96 -3.48 -12.90
CA VAL A 63 -2.25 -4.75 -12.22
C VAL A 63 -3.02 -5.68 -13.15
N ILE A 64 -4.03 -5.18 -13.88
CA ILE A 64 -4.76 -5.99 -14.87
C ILE A 64 -3.82 -6.52 -15.95
N LEU A 65 -2.94 -5.68 -16.49
CA LEU A 65 -1.96 -6.11 -17.48
C LEU A 65 -0.98 -7.15 -16.90
N MET A 66 -0.53 -6.97 -15.67
CA MET A 66 0.35 -7.92 -14.98
C MET A 66 -0.35 -9.26 -14.73
N LEU A 67 -1.64 -9.25 -14.39
CA LEU A 67 -2.44 -10.47 -14.25
C LEU A 67 -2.63 -11.19 -15.59
N ILE A 68 -2.92 -10.47 -16.67
CA ILE A 68 -3.04 -11.05 -18.01
C ILE A 68 -1.70 -11.65 -18.44
N ALA A 69 -0.60 -10.91 -18.29
CA ALA A 69 0.73 -11.40 -18.61
C ALA A 69 1.11 -12.62 -17.77
N GLY A 70 0.78 -12.60 -16.47
CA GLY A 70 0.97 -13.73 -15.56
C GLY A 70 0.17 -14.95 -16.00
N LEU A 71 -1.12 -14.79 -16.33
CA LEU A 71 -1.98 -15.87 -16.79
C LEU A 71 -1.48 -16.46 -18.11
N LEU A 72 -1.09 -15.61 -19.07
CA LEU A 72 -0.50 -16.05 -20.34
C LEU A 72 0.81 -16.80 -20.11
N SER A 73 1.67 -16.30 -19.22
CA SER A 73 2.94 -16.96 -18.87
C SER A 73 2.70 -18.32 -18.23
N VAL A 74 1.72 -18.43 -17.33
CA VAL A 74 1.34 -19.70 -16.70
C VAL A 74 0.82 -20.67 -17.76
N LEU A 75 -0.07 -20.22 -18.64
CA LEU A 75 -0.60 -21.04 -19.73
C LEU A 75 0.51 -21.55 -20.65
N LEU A 76 1.40 -20.66 -21.11
CA LEU A 76 2.55 -21.02 -21.94
C LEU A 76 3.46 -22.03 -21.25
N LEU A 77 3.74 -21.82 -19.97
CA LEU A 77 4.60 -22.71 -19.20
C LEU A 77 3.98 -24.09 -19.05
N PHE A 78 2.69 -24.19 -18.74
CA PHE A 78 1.97 -25.47 -18.68
C PHE A 78 1.92 -26.18 -20.04
N SER A 79 1.69 -25.44 -21.13
CA SER A 79 1.72 -26.00 -22.49
C SER A 79 3.11 -26.51 -22.85
N ALA A 80 4.15 -25.73 -22.61
CA ALA A 80 5.54 -26.12 -22.87
C ALA A 80 5.95 -27.34 -22.03
N TRP A 81 5.55 -27.37 -20.75
CA TRP A 81 5.80 -28.51 -19.87
C TRP A 81 5.11 -29.79 -20.38
N GLY A 82 3.84 -29.71 -20.77
CA GLY A 82 3.12 -30.85 -21.34
C GLY A 82 3.77 -31.35 -22.64
N LEU A 83 4.17 -30.44 -23.51
CA LEU A 83 4.83 -30.78 -24.77
C LEU A 83 6.21 -31.41 -24.56
N LEU A 84 6.96 -30.96 -23.55
CA LEU A 84 8.23 -31.55 -23.14
C LEU A 84 8.05 -32.99 -22.66
N ASN A 85 7.04 -33.24 -21.81
CA ASN A 85 6.72 -34.60 -21.34
C ASN A 85 6.29 -35.50 -22.50
N TYR A 86 5.48 -34.99 -23.43
CA TYR A 86 5.08 -35.72 -24.63
C TYR A 86 6.28 -36.07 -25.51
N ALA A 87 7.16 -35.10 -25.78
CA ALA A 87 8.38 -35.30 -26.56
C ALA A 87 9.32 -36.32 -25.90
N LEU A 88 9.42 -36.30 -24.56
CA LEU A 88 10.20 -37.27 -23.81
C LEU A 88 9.65 -38.69 -23.95
N VAL A 89 8.34 -38.89 -23.79
CA VAL A 89 7.69 -40.20 -24.01
C VAL A 89 7.93 -40.68 -25.44
N LEU A 90 7.74 -39.80 -26.43
CA LEU A 90 7.95 -40.13 -27.83
C LEU A 90 9.41 -40.52 -28.14
N TRP A 91 10.37 -39.81 -27.54
CA TRP A 91 11.79 -40.14 -27.69
C TRP A 91 12.12 -41.51 -27.09
N LEU A 92 11.63 -41.82 -25.89
CA LEU A 92 11.87 -43.13 -25.25
C LEU A 92 11.28 -44.30 -26.03
N THR A 93 10.09 -44.11 -26.61
CA THR A 93 9.43 -45.15 -27.39
C THR A 93 10.04 -45.31 -28.78
N SER A 94 10.39 -44.21 -29.45
CA SER A 94 11.00 -44.25 -30.79
C SER A 94 12.43 -44.78 -30.79
N ALA A 95 13.14 -44.65 -29.68
CA ALA A 95 14.47 -45.24 -29.50
C ALA A 95 14.42 -46.72 -29.05
N ASP A 96 13.23 -47.33 -28.96
CA ASP A 96 13.00 -48.72 -28.51
C ASP A 96 13.58 -49.01 -27.10
N ILE A 97 13.75 -47.96 -26.29
CA ILE A 97 14.32 -48.06 -24.93
C ILE A 97 13.27 -48.65 -23.99
N LEU A 98 12.04 -48.15 -24.08
CA LEU A 98 10.91 -48.57 -23.25
C LEU A 98 9.63 -48.62 -24.10
N SER A 99 8.73 -49.54 -23.73
CA SER A 99 7.37 -49.56 -24.29
C SER A 99 6.61 -48.26 -23.96
N LEU A 100 5.54 -47.98 -24.72
CA LEU A 100 4.70 -46.80 -24.49
C LEU A 100 4.11 -46.75 -23.07
N LEU A 101 3.71 -47.90 -22.53
CA LEU A 101 3.20 -48.00 -21.15
C LEU A 101 4.29 -47.69 -20.13
N GLN A 102 5.48 -48.28 -20.28
CA GLN A 102 6.61 -48.06 -19.36
C GLN A 102 7.11 -46.61 -19.40
N SER A 103 7.23 -46.02 -20.59
CA SER A 103 7.64 -44.62 -20.77
C SER A 103 6.65 -43.66 -20.11
N THR A 104 5.35 -43.89 -20.30
CA THR A 104 4.30 -43.07 -19.68
C THR A 104 4.31 -43.22 -18.16
N LEU A 105 4.47 -44.44 -17.63
CA LEU A 105 4.59 -44.68 -16.19
C LEU A 105 5.81 -43.97 -15.57
N LEU A 106 6.95 -44.05 -16.25
CA LEU A 106 8.20 -43.42 -15.80
C LEU A 106 8.02 -41.89 -15.70
N VAL A 107 7.51 -41.27 -16.77
CA VAL A 107 7.26 -39.83 -16.82
C VAL A 107 6.20 -39.41 -15.79
N ALA A 108 5.13 -40.19 -15.62
CA ALA A 108 4.14 -39.96 -14.58
C ALA A 108 4.76 -40.03 -13.17
N GLY A 109 5.64 -41.02 -12.92
CA GLY A 109 6.38 -41.15 -11.67
C GLY A 109 7.27 -39.95 -11.37
N ILE A 110 7.99 -39.43 -12.38
CA ILE A 110 8.81 -38.21 -12.26
C ILE A 110 7.93 -37.00 -11.93
N ASN A 111 6.80 -36.82 -12.60
CA ASN A 111 5.87 -35.72 -12.31
C ASN A 111 5.27 -35.83 -10.89
N LEU A 112 4.96 -37.04 -10.43
CA LEU A 112 4.45 -37.26 -9.06
C LEU A 112 5.51 -36.90 -8.02
N LEU A 113 6.77 -37.27 -8.27
CA LEU A 113 7.88 -36.90 -7.38
C LEU A 113 8.09 -35.38 -7.36
N ALA A 114 8.07 -34.73 -8.52
CA ALA A 114 8.16 -33.27 -8.62
C ALA A 114 7.01 -32.58 -7.86
N ALA A 115 5.78 -33.09 -7.99
CA ALA A 115 4.62 -32.58 -7.25
C ALA A 115 4.79 -32.74 -5.73
N LEU A 116 5.32 -33.88 -5.27
CA LEU A 116 5.59 -34.12 -3.85
C LEU A 116 6.64 -33.14 -3.31
N VAL A 117 7.72 -32.93 -4.05
CA VAL A 117 8.77 -31.96 -3.69
C VAL A 117 8.19 -30.55 -3.61
N LEU A 118 7.38 -30.12 -4.59
CA LEU A 118 6.70 -28.82 -4.56
C LEU A 118 5.78 -28.69 -3.34
N LEU A 119 5.02 -29.74 -3.01
CA LEU A 119 4.12 -29.73 -1.87
C LEU A 119 4.89 -29.59 -0.55
N VAL A 120 5.97 -30.36 -0.39
CA VAL A 120 6.85 -30.27 0.79
C VAL A 120 7.50 -28.90 0.87
N TRP A 121 7.97 -28.36 -0.25
CA TRP A 121 8.56 -27.03 -0.34
C TRP A 121 7.53 -25.96 0.06
N LEU A 122 6.32 -26.02 -0.49
CA LEU A 122 5.24 -25.07 -0.16
C LEU A 122 4.83 -25.18 1.31
N ALA A 123 4.77 -26.40 1.86
CA ALA A 123 4.52 -26.66 3.26
C ALA A 123 5.65 -26.14 4.18
N GLN A 124 6.88 -26.00 3.66
CA GLN A 124 7.97 -25.37 4.40
C GLN A 124 7.89 -23.85 4.36
N LEU A 125 7.52 -23.24 3.22
CA LEU A 125 7.34 -21.79 3.14
C LEU A 125 6.11 -21.30 3.91
N SER A 126 5.09 -22.14 4.09
CA SER A 126 3.90 -21.76 4.87
C SER A 126 4.17 -21.73 6.39
N LYS A 127 5.21 -22.41 6.88
CA LYS A 127 5.57 -22.42 8.31
C LYS A 127 5.86 -21.02 8.89
N PRO A 128 6.72 -20.17 8.27
CA PRO A 128 6.93 -18.81 8.77
C PRO A 128 5.74 -17.87 8.50
N LEU A 129 4.89 -18.16 7.52
CA LEU A 129 3.68 -17.38 7.23
C LEU A 129 2.54 -17.63 8.23
N ALA A 130 2.66 -18.62 9.13
CA ALA A 130 1.70 -18.84 10.22
C ALA A 130 1.75 -17.77 11.34
N PHE A 131 2.24 -16.56 11.00
CA PHE A 131 2.36 -15.36 11.84
C PHE A 131 2.50 -15.67 13.33
N PRO A 132 3.64 -16.25 13.77
CA PRO A 132 3.87 -16.49 15.20
C PRO A 132 3.67 -15.21 16.03
N GLN A 133 4.04 -14.04 15.48
CA GLN A 133 3.80 -12.73 16.10
C GLN A 133 2.30 -12.37 16.22
N THR A 134 1.45 -12.69 15.24
CA THR A 134 0.00 -12.45 15.35
C THR A 134 -0.62 -13.37 16.39
N ARG A 135 -0.14 -14.62 16.50
CA ARG A 135 -0.58 -15.54 17.57
C ARG A 135 -0.15 -15.07 18.95
N GLU A 136 1.05 -14.49 19.06
CA GLU A 136 1.55 -13.90 20.30
C GLU A 136 0.78 -12.64 20.70
N MET A 137 0.41 -11.80 19.73
CA MET A 137 -0.43 -10.62 19.97
C MET A 137 -1.84 -10.99 20.44
N LEU A 138 -2.50 -11.99 19.85
CA LEU A 138 -3.79 -12.48 20.35
C LEU A 138 -3.67 -13.09 21.75
N ARG A 139 -2.60 -13.85 22.03
CA ARG A 139 -2.37 -14.45 23.35
C ARG A 139 -2.07 -13.41 24.44
N SER A 140 -1.42 -12.31 24.09
CA SER A 140 -1.11 -11.22 25.03
C SER A 140 -2.33 -10.37 25.41
N HIS A 141 -3.35 -10.30 24.54
CA HIS A 141 -4.60 -9.59 24.81
C HIS A 141 -5.51 -10.37 25.77
N ASP A 142 -5.61 -11.69 25.60
CA ASP A 142 -6.41 -12.57 26.47
C ASP A 142 -5.93 -12.55 27.94
N HIS A 143 -4.65 -12.25 28.16
CA HIS A 143 -4.08 -12.19 29.51
C HIS A 143 -4.31 -10.85 30.24
N LYS A 144 -4.78 -9.80 29.53
CA LYS A 144 -4.94 -8.45 30.08
C LYS A 144 -6.34 -8.14 30.58
N ASP A 145 -7.31 -8.99 30.28
CA ASP A 145 -8.73 -8.84 30.68
C ASP A 145 -9.10 -9.62 31.96
N LEU A 146 -8.10 -10.22 32.62
CA LEU A 146 -8.25 -11.04 33.83
C LEU A 146 -7.59 -10.45 35.09
N ASN A 147 -7.12 -9.20 35.03
CA ASN A 147 -6.57 -8.43 36.16
C ASN A 147 -7.28 -7.07 36.27
#